data_AF-A0A8H7EZH3-F1
#
_entry.id   AF-A0A8H7EZH3-F1
#
_cell.length_a   1.000
_cell.length_b   1.000
_cell.length_c   1.000
_cell.angle_alpha   90.00
_cell.angle_beta   90.00
_cell.angle_gamma   90.00
#
_symmetry.space_group_name_H-M   'P 1'
#
loop_
_entity.id
_entity.type
_entity.pdbx_description
1 polymer ?
#
loop_
_entity_poly.entity_id
_entity_poly.type
_entity_poly.pdbx_seq_one_letter_code
_entity_poly.pdbx_strand_id
1 'polypeptide(L)'
;MTSSQPVVCVFFKLPPGYLSVPRIHEIAWTVFVPQLIHLNYAFKVTQISHPSSEAEKLWSAARLSAAKKMNCLEDVAYMNYDIAGKFLTFMEVLHLRRNNSMAYYNKFLSCAHYAVKETITAQEVLLKFRDDIRIVVDKITTLISGNSKDVSLFTSESSQSMLELTTAVEECIAILEGHRKELKNVQRQKLDENDDHPSEAEFQMLQEKWLTFRKSAGAGEYQWHALQREIRGSKDSDEPAMTSMSPAMPIYSSKNHTVPFWQKFFRRIWS
;
A
#
# COMPACT_ATOMS: atom_id res chain seq x y z
N MET A 1 11.80 40.33 14.72
CA MET A 1 11.46 38.96 14.29
C MET A 1 10.75 39.08 12.97
N THR A 2 11.47 38.95 11.85
CA THR A 2 10.88 38.96 10.52
C THR A 2 10.08 37.68 10.35
N SER A 3 8.76 37.78 10.22
CA SER A 3 7.93 36.65 9.85
C SER A 3 8.37 36.21 8.45
N SER A 4 9.01 35.04 8.34
CA SER A 4 9.34 34.46 7.05
C SER A 4 8.04 34.24 6.28
N GLN A 5 7.87 34.97 5.17
CA GLN A 5 6.77 34.70 4.25
C GLN A 5 6.87 33.24 3.76
N PRO A 6 5.75 32.54 3.57
CA PRO A 6 5.77 31.17 3.06
C PRO A 6 6.45 31.17 1.69
N VAL A 7 7.49 30.35 1.54
CA VAL A 7 8.17 30.15 0.25
C VAL A 7 7.16 29.52 -0.71
N VAL A 8 6.72 30.29 -1.70
CA VAL A 8 5.83 29.81 -2.76
C VAL A 8 6.71 29.14 -3.81
N CYS A 9 6.43 27.87 -4.12
CA CYS A 9 7.13 27.17 -5.18
C CYS A 9 6.47 27.50 -6.53
N VAL A 10 7.14 28.29 -7.36
CA VAL A 10 6.57 28.71 -8.65
C VAL A 10 7.01 27.77 -9.78
N PHE A 11 8.26 27.30 -9.73
CA PHE A 11 8.91 26.61 -10.86
C PHE A 11 8.66 25.10 -10.92
N PHE A 12 8.74 24.41 -9.77
CA PHE A 12 8.61 22.95 -9.73
C PHE A 12 7.44 22.47 -8.88
N LYS A 13 6.97 21.26 -9.16
CA LYS A 13 5.87 20.66 -8.43
C LYS A 13 6.41 19.95 -7.18
N LEU A 14 5.63 20.04 -6.11
CA LEU A 14 5.88 19.28 -4.89
C LEU A 14 5.65 17.78 -5.14
N PRO A 15 6.31 16.88 -4.38
CA PRO A 15 5.98 15.47 -4.46
C PRO A 15 4.55 15.21 -3.99
N PRO A 16 3.97 14.03 -4.29
CA PRO A 16 2.76 13.56 -3.64
C PRO A 16 2.89 13.52 -2.11
N GLY A 17 1.75 13.39 -1.42
CA GLY A 17 1.70 13.17 0.01
C GLY A 17 2.52 11.94 0.40
N TYR A 18 3.42 12.11 1.38
CA TYR A 18 4.37 11.08 1.78
C TYR A 18 3.74 9.93 2.59
N LEU A 19 2.48 10.06 3.00
CA LEU A 19 1.78 9.08 3.84
C LEU A 19 1.09 7.94 3.08
N SER A 20 0.96 8.04 1.75
CA SER A 20 0.20 7.07 0.94
C SER A 20 0.73 5.63 1.08
N VAL A 21 2.03 5.43 0.86
CA VAL A 21 2.68 4.11 0.96
C VAL A 21 2.65 3.56 2.39
N PRO A 22 3.08 4.30 3.44
CA PRO A 22 3.01 3.79 4.81
C PRO A 22 1.60 3.40 5.22
N ARG A 23 0.59 4.18 4.83
CA ARG A 23 -0.81 3.89 5.17
C ARG A 23 -1.31 2.61 4.50
N ILE A 24 -0.99 2.42 3.22
CA ILE A 24 -1.34 1.18 2.49
C ILE A 24 -0.67 -0.03 3.13
N HIS A 25 0.62 0.07 3.48
CA HIS A 25 1.34 -0.99 4.17
C HIS A 25 0.69 -1.31 5.53
N GLU A 26 0.34 -0.28 6.31
CA GLU A 26 -0.36 -0.43 7.58
C GLU A 26 -1.69 -1.18 7.43
N ILE A 27 -2.51 -0.83 6.43
CA ILE A 27 -3.77 -1.52 6.14
C ILE A 27 -3.51 -3.00 5.80
N ALA A 28 -2.51 -3.27 4.96
CA ALA A 28 -2.18 -4.64 4.59
C ALA A 28 -1.76 -5.47 5.81
N TRP A 29 -0.99 -4.88 6.72
CA TRP A 29 -0.51 -5.57 7.92
C TRP A 29 -1.58 -5.73 9.00
N THR A 30 -2.43 -4.72 9.19
CA THR A 30 -3.40 -4.66 10.29
C THR A 30 -4.78 -5.18 9.93
N VAL A 31 -5.10 -5.28 8.63
CA VAL A 31 -6.39 -5.79 8.15
C VAL A 31 -6.20 -7.02 7.26
N PHE A 32 -5.47 -6.91 6.14
CA PHE A 32 -5.41 -8.04 5.19
C PHE A 32 -4.85 -9.31 5.82
N VAL A 33 -3.72 -9.21 6.54
CA VAL A 33 -3.11 -10.36 7.21
C VAL A 33 -4.04 -10.97 8.28
N PRO A 34 -4.54 -10.21 9.29
CA PRO A 34 -5.41 -10.77 10.30
C PRO A 34 -6.69 -11.40 9.75
N GLN A 35 -7.35 -10.77 8.78
CA GLN A 35 -8.57 -11.32 8.20
C GLN A 35 -8.32 -12.61 7.41
N LEU A 36 -7.19 -12.70 6.69
CA LEU A 36 -6.81 -13.95 6.03
C LEU A 36 -6.42 -15.05 7.03
N ILE A 37 -5.78 -14.71 8.15
CA ILE A 37 -5.50 -15.67 9.23
C ILE A 37 -6.81 -16.16 9.85
N HIS A 38 -7.75 -15.26 10.11
CA HIS A 38 -9.05 -15.59 10.67
C HIS A 38 -9.84 -16.53 9.74
N LEU A 39 -9.92 -16.21 8.45
CA LEU A 39 -10.51 -17.08 7.43
C LEU A 39 -9.87 -18.47 7.42
N ASN A 40 -8.53 -18.54 7.53
CA ASN A 40 -7.82 -19.82 7.59
C ASN A 40 -8.17 -20.63 8.84
N TYR A 41 -8.30 -19.98 10.00
CA TYR A 41 -8.70 -20.64 11.23
C TYR A 41 -10.12 -21.20 11.13
N ALA A 42 -11.09 -20.38 10.71
CA ALA A 42 -12.46 -20.81 10.51
C ALA A 42 -12.57 -21.97 9.50
N PHE A 43 -11.77 -21.90 8.43
CA PHE A 43 -11.66 -22.97 7.45
C PHE A 43 -11.11 -24.27 8.05
N LYS A 44 -10.00 -24.21 8.80
CA LYS A 44 -9.38 -25.40 9.43
C LYS A 44 -10.29 -26.04 10.50
N VAL A 45 -11.04 -25.24 11.27
CA VAL A 45 -12.06 -25.76 12.19
C VAL A 45 -13.13 -26.54 11.43
N THR A 46 -13.63 -26.00 10.33
CA THR A 46 -14.68 -26.66 9.54
C THR A 46 -14.20 -27.92 8.84
N GLN A 47 -12.93 -27.93 8.41
CA GLN A 47 -12.27 -29.09 7.81
C GLN A 47 -12.17 -30.31 8.74
N ILE A 48 -12.11 -30.12 10.07
CA ILE A 48 -12.12 -31.23 11.03
C ILE A 48 -13.42 -32.03 10.90
N SER A 49 -14.55 -31.32 10.77
CA SER A 49 -15.89 -31.92 10.67
C SER A 49 -16.29 -32.28 9.23
N HIS A 50 -15.76 -31.54 8.24
CA HIS A 50 -16.08 -31.71 6.81
C HIS A 50 -14.79 -31.75 5.97
N PRO A 51 -14.01 -32.84 6.04
CA PRO A 51 -12.76 -32.93 5.31
C PRO A 51 -12.97 -32.81 3.80
N SER A 52 -12.28 -31.87 3.16
CA SER A 52 -12.31 -31.67 1.71
C SER A 52 -10.93 -31.24 1.20
N SER A 53 -10.23 -32.19 0.57
CA SER A 53 -8.92 -31.94 -0.06
C SER A 53 -8.99 -30.94 -1.22
N GLU A 54 -10.15 -30.85 -1.89
CA GLU A 54 -10.38 -29.86 -2.94
C GLU A 54 -10.48 -28.45 -2.35
N ALA A 55 -11.23 -28.29 -1.25
CA ALA A 55 -11.34 -27.01 -0.56
C ALA A 55 -9.98 -26.52 -0.02
N GLU A 56 -9.14 -27.44 0.48
CA GLU A 56 -7.79 -27.10 0.95
C GLU A 56 -6.87 -26.63 -0.18
N LYS A 57 -6.92 -27.29 -1.34
CA LYS A 57 -6.20 -26.86 -2.54
C LYS A 57 -6.65 -25.48 -3.00
N LEU A 58 -7.96 -25.24 -3.05
CA LEU A 58 -8.53 -23.95 -3.42
C LEU A 58 -8.05 -22.84 -2.48
N TRP A 59 -8.14 -23.05 -1.16
CA TRP A 59 -7.72 -22.06 -0.18
C TRP A 59 -6.22 -21.76 -0.27
N SER A 60 -5.38 -22.80 -0.37
CA SER A 60 -3.93 -22.64 -0.50
C SER A 60 -3.53 -21.88 -1.76
N ALA A 61 -4.20 -22.17 -2.89
CA ALA A 61 -3.97 -21.45 -4.14
C ALA A 61 -4.41 -19.98 -4.05
N ALA A 62 -5.53 -19.70 -3.37
CA ALA A 62 -6.03 -18.35 -3.14
C ALA A 62 -5.03 -17.52 -2.33
N ARG A 63 -4.51 -18.05 -1.22
CA ARG A 63 -3.49 -17.38 -0.40
C ARG A 63 -2.19 -17.13 -1.15
N LEU A 64 -1.74 -18.09 -1.96
CA LEU A 64 -0.56 -17.91 -2.81
C LEU A 64 -0.78 -16.80 -3.85
N SER A 65 -1.96 -16.78 -4.48
CA SER A 65 -2.35 -15.74 -5.44
C SER A 65 -2.42 -14.37 -4.77
N ALA A 66 -3.03 -14.29 -3.59
CA ALA A 66 -3.12 -13.10 -2.77
C ALA A 66 -1.73 -12.54 -2.39
N ALA A 67 -0.81 -13.40 -1.97
CA ALA A 67 0.56 -12.99 -1.64
C ALA A 67 1.28 -12.36 -2.84
N LYS A 68 1.19 -13.00 -4.02
CA LYS A 68 1.77 -12.46 -5.26
C LYS A 68 1.20 -11.10 -5.65
N LYS A 69 -0.09 -10.89 -5.38
CA LYS A 69 -0.76 -9.61 -5.67
C LYS A 69 -0.23 -8.47 -4.82
N MET A 70 0.36 -8.70 -3.65
CA MET A 70 0.96 -7.64 -2.86
C MET A 70 2.21 -7.01 -3.50
N ASN A 71 2.83 -7.68 -4.48
CA ASN A 71 3.96 -7.11 -5.23
C ASN A 71 3.59 -5.77 -5.87
N CYS A 72 2.34 -5.56 -6.28
CA CYS A 72 1.95 -4.28 -6.89
C CYS A 72 2.04 -3.10 -5.90
N LEU A 73 1.88 -3.34 -4.60
CA LEU A 73 2.00 -2.29 -3.57
C LEU A 73 3.48 -1.96 -3.31
N GLU A 74 4.33 -3.00 -3.33
CA GLU A 74 5.78 -2.86 -3.30
C GLU A 74 6.30 -2.09 -4.53
N ASP A 75 5.77 -2.40 -5.73
CA ASP A 75 6.09 -1.70 -6.97
C ASP A 75 5.74 -0.20 -6.90
N VAL A 76 4.59 0.15 -6.31
CA VAL A 76 4.22 1.56 -6.07
C VAL A 76 5.22 2.24 -5.13
N ALA A 77 5.64 1.57 -4.06
CA ALA A 77 6.67 2.11 -3.15
C ALA A 77 8.00 2.32 -3.88
N TYR A 78 8.44 1.32 -4.66
CA TYR A 78 9.66 1.41 -5.46
C TYR A 78 9.60 2.55 -6.47
N MET A 79 8.48 2.73 -7.18
CA MET A 79 8.33 3.81 -8.15
C MET A 79 8.36 5.18 -7.49
N ASN A 80 7.76 5.32 -6.30
CA ASN A 80 7.84 6.54 -5.50
C ASN A 80 9.28 6.85 -5.03
N TYR A 81 10.04 5.82 -4.67
CA TYR A 81 11.45 5.98 -4.35
C TYR A 81 12.28 6.42 -5.57
N ASP A 82 12.08 5.78 -6.73
CA ASP A 82 12.85 6.07 -7.94
C ASP A 82 12.51 7.45 -8.52
N ILE A 83 11.22 7.82 -8.64
CA ILE A 83 10.84 9.15 -9.14
C ILE A 83 11.46 10.27 -8.28
N ALA A 84 11.49 10.08 -6.95
CA ALA A 84 12.09 11.03 -6.04
C ALA A 84 13.61 11.11 -6.22
N GLY A 85 14.27 9.96 -6.40
CA GLY A 85 15.69 9.90 -6.72
C GLY A 85 16.03 10.63 -8.04
N LYS A 86 15.21 10.43 -9.09
CA LYS A 86 15.40 11.12 -10.37
C LYS A 86 15.19 12.62 -10.25
N PHE A 87 14.16 13.06 -9.52
CA PHE A 87 13.92 14.48 -9.29
C PHE A 87 15.09 15.14 -8.56
N LEU A 88 15.57 14.53 -7.47
CA LEU A 88 16.71 15.04 -6.72
C LEU A 88 17.99 15.14 -7.57
N THR A 89 18.23 14.14 -8.42
CA THR A 89 19.37 14.16 -9.36
C THR A 89 19.22 15.28 -10.40
N PHE A 90 18.01 15.45 -10.93
CA PHE A 90 17.69 16.54 -11.85
C PHE A 90 17.94 17.92 -11.20
N MET A 91 17.47 18.11 -9.97
CA MET A 91 17.69 19.34 -9.19
C MET A 91 19.17 19.63 -8.98
N GLU A 92 19.97 18.63 -8.61
CA GLU A 92 21.41 18.78 -8.44
C GLU A 92 22.10 19.22 -9.74
N VAL A 93 21.76 18.58 -10.87
CA VAL A 93 22.32 18.91 -12.19
C VAL A 93 21.92 20.33 -12.63
N LEU A 94 20.69 20.73 -12.34
CA LEU A 94 20.18 22.07 -12.61
C LEU A 94 20.91 23.13 -11.78
N HIS A 95 21.09 22.89 -10.48
CA HIS A 95 21.80 23.79 -9.57
C HIS A 95 23.26 23.99 -9.97
N LEU A 96 23.93 22.91 -10.40
CA LEU A 96 25.30 22.95 -10.91
C LEU A 96 25.42 23.51 -12.34
N ARG A 97 24.32 23.98 -12.95
CA ARG A 97 24.26 24.55 -14.31
C ARG A 97 24.93 23.67 -15.37
N ARG A 98 24.77 22.35 -15.26
CA ARG A 98 25.32 21.40 -16.23
C ARG A 98 24.43 21.32 -17.47
N ASN A 99 25.05 21.29 -18.65
CA ASN A 99 24.38 21.34 -19.96
C ASN A 99 23.45 20.13 -20.27
N ASN A 100 23.35 19.14 -19.39
CA ASN A 100 22.56 17.93 -19.59
C ASN A 100 21.31 17.85 -18.69
N SER A 101 20.91 18.96 -18.04
CA SER A 101 19.72 19.04 -17.17
C SER A 101 18.45 18.51 -17.85
N MET A 102 18.26 18.79 -19.15
CA MET A 102 17.10 18.32 -19.93
C MET A 102 17.03 16.79 -20.02
N ALA A 103 18.17 16.10 -20.11
CA ALA A 103 18.19 14.63 -20.13
C ALA A 103 17.74 14.03 -18.77
N TYR A 104 18.13 14.66 -17.66
CA TYR A 104 17.69 14.24 -16.32
C TYR A 104 16.23 14.58 -16.06
N TYR A 105 15.78 15.74 -16.55
CA TYR A 105 14.38 16.14 -16.53
C TYR A 105 13.49 15.12 -17.27
N ASN A 106 13.88 14.72 -18.48
CA ASN A 106 13.15 13.72 -19.26
C ASN A 106 13.10 12.37 -18.53
N LYS A 107 14.19 11.92 -17.92
CA LYS A 107 14.20 10.68 -17.10
C LYS A 107 13.22 10.77 -15.93
N PHE A 108 13.22 11.89 -15.20
CA PHE A 108 12.28 12.15 -14.12
C PHE A 108 10.82 12.08 -14.60
N LEU A 109 10.50 12.76 -15.71
CA LEU A 109 9.14 12.72 -16.28
C LEU A 109 8.75 11.32 -16.74
N SER A 110 9.66 10.56 -17.37
CA SER A 110 9.39 9.17 -17.75
C SER A 110 9.07 8.30 -16.53
N CYS A 111 9.80 8.44 -15.43
CA CYS A 111 9.48 7.74 -14.18
C CYS A 111 8.12 8.18 -13.61
N ALA A 112 7.77 9.47 -13.71
CA ALA A 112 6.45 9.96 -13.30
C ALA A 112 5.29 9.33 -14.11
N HIS A 113 5.49 9.09 -15.41
CA HIS A 113 4.54 8.36 -16.24
C HIS A 113 4.39 6.90 -15.81
N TYR A 114 5.51 6.25 -15.52
CA TYR A 114 5.51 4.87 -15.03
C TYR A 114 4.81 4.73 -13.67
N ALA A 115 5.10 5.63 -12.72
CA ALA A 115 4.48 5.63 -11.39
C ALA A 115 2.95 5.74 -11.44
N VAL A 116 2.40 6.57 -12.34
CA VAL A 116 0.94 6.66 -12.55
C VAL A 116 0.38 5.36 -13.08
N LYS A 117 1.06 4.72 -14.04
CA LYS A 117 0.63 3.43 -14.57
C LYS A 117 0.62 2.34 -13.49
N GLU A 118 1.69 2.23 -12.71
CA GLU A 118 1.78 1.25 -11.62
C GLU A 118 0.73 1.49 -10.53
N THR A 119 0.41 2.76 -10.24
CA THR A 119 -0.67 3.09 -9.30
C THR A 119 -2.04 2.58 -9.79
N ILE A 120 -2.32 2.67 -11.10
CA ILE A 120 -3.55 2.13 -11.70
C ILE A 120 -3.55 0.60 -11.64
N THR A 121 -2.44 -0.04 -12.02
CA THR A 121 -2.27 -1.49 -11.93
C THR A 121 -2.53 -1.99 -10.51
N ALA A 122 -2.00 -1.30 -9.50
CA ALA A 122 -2.19 -1.66 -8.10
C ALA A 122 -3.66 -1.61 -7.67
N GLN A 123 -4.42 -0.59 -8.11
CA GLN A 123 -5.86 -0.50 -7.86
C GLN A 123 -6.62 -1.71 -8.44
N GLU A 124 -6.33 -2.07 -9.69
CA GLU A 124 -6.96 -3.23 -10.35
C GLU A 124 -6.60 -4.56 -9.67
N VAL A 125 -5.35 -4.70 -9.26
CA VAL A 125 -4.86 -5.91 -8.57
C VAL A 125 -5.51 -6.06 -7.20
N LEU A 126 -5.73 -4.97 -6.45
CA LEU A 126 -6.44 -5.01 -5.16
C LEU A 126 -7.91 -5.44 -5.30
N LEU A 127 -8.59 -5.00 -6.37
CA LEU A 127 -9.94 -5.48 -6.69
C LEU A 127 -9.95 -6.99 -6.95
N LYS A 128 -9.00 -7.48 -7.77
CA LYS A 128 -8.84 -8.91 -8.03
C LYS A 128 -8.47 -9.70 -6.77
N PHE A 129 -7.68 -9.13 -5.86
CA PHE A 129 -7.37 -9.74 -4.57
C PHE A 129 -8.64 -10.01 -3.77
N ARG A 130 -9.52 -9.01 -3.62
CA ARG A 130 -10.80 -9.17 -2.92
C ARG A 130 -11.68 -10.21 -3.60
N ASP A 131 -11.84 -10.09 -4.92
CA ASP A 131 -12.76 -10.93 -5.68
C ASP A 131 -12.33 -12.40 -5.70
N ASP A 132 -11.02 -12.69 -5.84
CA ASP A 132 -10.49 -14.06 -5.80
C ASP A 132 -10.75 -14.73 -4.44
N ILE A 133 -10.54 -14.00 -3.33
CA ILE A 133 -10.81 -14.53 -1.99
C ILE A 133 -12.30 -14.82 -1.81
N ARG A 134 -13.18 -13.88 -2.20
CA ARG A 134 -14.64 -14.07 -2.16
C ARG A 134 -15.06 -15.34 -2.92
N ILE A 135 -14.63 -15.45 -4.18
CA ILE A 135 -14.98 -16.58 -5.04
C ILE A 135 -14.54 -17.91 -4.41
N VAL A 136 -13.36 -17.95 -3.80
CA VAL A 136 -12.85 -19.16 -3.16
C VAL A 136 -13.63 -19.50 -1.90
N VAL A 137 -13.95 -18.51 -1.06
CA VAL A 137 -14.81 -18.69 0.11
C VAL A 137 -16.16 -19.27 -0.31
N ASP A 138 -16.81 -18.72 -1.32
CA ASP A 138 -18.13 -19.19 -1.81
C ASP A 138 -18.07 -20.65 -2.32
N LYS A 139 -17.00 -20.99 -3.06
CA LYS A 139 -16.76 -22.37 -3.52
C LYS A 139 -16.54 -23.32 -2.36
N ILE A 140 -15.74 -22.92 -1.37
CA ILE A 140 -15.47 -23.72 -0.18
C ILE A 140 -16.77 -23.96 0.60
N THR A 141 -17.57 -22.92 0.83
CA THR A 141 -18.88 -23.03 1.49
C THR A 141 -19.80 -24.02 0.76
N THR A 142 -19.78 -24.02 -0.57
CA THR A 142 -20.56 -24.97 -1.39
C THR A 142 -20.05 -26.40 -1.21
N LEU A 143 -18.73 -26.61 -1.23
CA LEU A 143 -18.10 -27.93 -1.09
C LEU A 143 -18.32 -28.58 0.29
N ILE A 144 -18.41 -27.77 1.33
CA ILE A 144 -18.63 -28.24 2.71
C ILE A 144 -20.09 -28.16 3.13
N SER A 145 -21.00 -27.86 2.20
CA SER A 145 -22.41 -27.60 2.51
C SER A 145 -23.11 -28.79 3.18
N GLY A 146 -23.73 -28.51 4.33
CA GLY A 146 -24.47 -29.45 5.16
C GLY A 146 -25.09 -28.71 6.36
N ASN A 147 -26.13 -29.26 6.98
CA ASN A 147 -26.82 -28.62 8.12
C ASN A 147 -26.04 -28.76 9.45
N SER A 148 -24.74 -28.48 9.44
CA SER A 148 -23.90 -28.52 10.63
C SER A 148 -23.65 -27.14 11.20
N LYS A 149 -23.49 -27.08 12.53
CA LYS A 149 -23.17 -25.85 13.26
C LYS A 149 -21.86 -25.23 12.76
N ASP A 150 -20.88 -26.05 12.41
CA ASP A 150 -19.55 -25.60 11.97
C ASP A 150 -19.61 -24.89 10.61
N VAL A 151 -20.43 -25.37 9.68
CA VAL A 151 -20.65 -24.73 8.38
C VAL A 151 -21.32 -23.37 8.54
N SER A 152 -22.28 -23.25 9.47
CA SER A 152 -22.92 -21.98 9.79
C SER A 152 -21.93 -20.98 10.41
N LEU A 153 -21.05 -21.43 11.31
CA LEU A 153 -19.99 -20.61 11.89
C LEU A 153 -19.01 -20.12 10.81
N PHE A 154 -18.52 -21.01 9.94
CA PHE A 154 -17.65 -20.62 8.83
C PHE A 154 -18.28 -19.56 7.93
N THR A 155 -19.57 -19.72 7.59
CA THR A 155 -20.30 -18.76 6.76
C THR A 155 -20.38 -17.40 7.43
N SER A 156 -20.63 -17.35 8.75
CA SER A 156 -20.68 -16.10 9.52
C SER A 156 -19.31 -15.41 9.58
N GLU A 157 -18.27 -16.15 9.99
CA GLU A 157 -16.93 -15.60 10.14
C GLU A 157 -16.34 -15.16 8.80
N SER A 158 -16.62 -15.91 7.73
CA SER A 158 -16.18 -15.53 6.39
C SER A 158 -16.90 -14.28 5.88
N SER A 159 -18.21 -14.15 6.13
CA SER A 159 -18.95 -12.94 5.78
C SER A 159 -18.39 -11.69 6.46
N GLN A 160 -18.08 -11.78 7.77
CA GLN A 160 -17.48 -10.67 8.50
C GLN A 160 -16.08 -10.33 7.97
N SER A 161 -15.23 -11.35 7.77
CA SER A 161 -13.87 -11.14 7.26
C SER A 161 -13.87 -10.54 5.85
N MET A 162 -14.81 -10.97 4.99
CA MET A 162 -14.96 -10.43 3.64
C MET A 162 -15.41 -8.96 3.64
N LEU A 163 -16.26 -8.56 4.59
CA LEU A 163 -16.65 -7.16 4.75
C LEU A 163 -15.44 -6.29 5.10
N GLU A 164 -14.65 -6.70 6.10
CA GLU A 164 -13.43 -6.00 6.53
C GLU A 164 -12.41 -5.90 5.39
N LEU A 165 -12.17 -7.00 4.66
CA LEU A 165 -11.28 -7.01 3.49
C LEU A 165 -11.78 -6.06 2.40
N THR A 166 -13.09 -6.02 2.15
CA THR A 166 -13.69 -5.14 1.13
C THR A 166 -13.48 -3.68 1.48
N THR A 167 -13.81 -3.29 2.71
CA THR A 167 -13.62 -1.91 3.19
C THR A 167 -12.15 -1.48 3.13
N ALA A 168 -11.23 -2.34 3.56
CA ALA A 168 -9.80 -2.05 3.51
C ALA A 168 -9.26 -1.95 2.07
N VAL A 169 -9.76 -2.76 1.14
CA VAL A 169 -9.42 -2.64 -0.30
C VAL A 169 -9.91 -1.31 -0.86
N GLU A 170 -11.13 -0.89 -0.54
CA GLU A 170 -11.68 0.40 -0.96
C GLU A 170 -10.88 1.58 -0.40
N GLU A 171 -10.46 1.51 0.86
CA GLU A 171 -9.57 2.52 1.47
C GLU A 171 -8.24 2.62 0.71
N CYS A 172 -7.57 1.49 0.46
CA CYS A 172 -6.34 1.45 -0.32
C CYS A 172 -6.53 2.04 -1.73
N ILE A 173 -7.63 1.71 -2.40
CA ILE A 173 -7.94 2.26 -3.73
C ILE A 173 -8.13 3.78 -3.67
N ALA A 174 -8.82 4.30 -2.66
CA ALA A 174 -9.01 5.73 -2.47
C ALA A 174 -7.68 6.46 -2.21
N ILE A 175 -6.77 5.87 -1.42
CA ILE A 175 -5.42 6.39 -1.20
C ILE A 175 -4.64 6.42 -2.51
N LEU A 176 -4.63 5.30 -3.25
CA LEU A 176 -3.97 5.21 -4.56
C LEU A 176 -4.55 6.21 -5.57
N GLU A 177 -5.86 6.47 -5.51
CA GLU A 177 -6.53 7.44 -6.38
C GLU A 177 -6.08 8.88 -6.08
N GLY A 178 -6.00 9.24 -4.80
CA GLY A 178 -5.44 10.52 -4.36
C GLY A 178 -3.99 10.67 -4.82
N HIS A 179 -3.17 9.66 -4.54
CA HIS A 179 -1.76 9.61 -4.93
C HIS A 179 -1.58 9.75 -6.45
N ARG A 180 -2.41 9.08 -7.25
CA ARG A 180 -2.40 9.18 -8.71
C ARG A 180 -2.68 10.60 -9.20
N LYS A 181 -3.64 11.30 -8.59
CA LYS A 181 -3.98 12.69 -8.96
C LYS A 181 -2.81 13.62 -8.69
N GLU A 182 -2.11 13.42 -7.57
CA GLU A 182 -0.92 14.19 -7.23
C GLU A 182 0.25 13.89 -8.18
N LEU A 183 0.48 12.63 -8.53
CA LEU A 183 1.47 12.26 -9.55
C LEU A 183 1.16 12.86 -10.93
N LYS A 184 -0.12 12.94 -11.31
CA LYS A 184 -0.52 13.64 -12.54
C LYS A 184 -0.21 15.14 -12.49
N ASN A 185 -0.23 15.76 -11.30
CA ASN A 185 0.22 17.15 -11.16
C ASN A 185 1.73 17.26 -11.36
N VAL A 186 2.51 16.30 -10.87
CA VAL A 186 3.96 16.22 -11.12
C VAL A 186 4.26 16.08 -12.62
N GLN A 187 3.53 15.23 -13.35
CA GLN A 187 3.68 15.08 -14.80
C GLN A 187 3.43 16.35 -15.61
N ARG A 188 2.60 17.26 -15.09
CA ARG A 188 2.29 18.55 -15.72
C ARG A 188 3.38 19.60 -15.48
N GLN A 189 4.42 19.26 -14.73
CA GLN A 189 5.61 20.10 -14.63
C GLN A 189 6.16 20.35 -16.04
N LYS A 190 6.61 21.58 -16.26
CA LYS A 190 7.32 21.99 -17.47
C LYS A 190 8.64 22.61 -17.03
N LEU A 191 9.68 22.31 -17.78
CA LEU A 191 10.94 23.04 -17.72
C LEU A 191 10.86 24.07 -18.84
N ASP A 192 10.69 25.35 -18.52
CA ASP A 192 10.92 26.42 -19.48
C ASP A 192 12.39 26.83 -19.36
N GLU A 193 13.07 26.93 -20.50
CA GLU A 193 14.47 27.36 -20.56
C GLU A 193 14.60 28.89 -20.34
N ASN A 194 13.49 29.62 -20.47
CA ASN A 194 13.43 31.08 -20.27
C ASN A 194 12.93 31.48 -18.89
N ASP A 195 12.45 30.54 -18.08
CA ASP A 195 12.01 30.81 -16.71
C ASP A 195 13.23 31.06 -15.80
N ASP A 196 13.08 32.04 -14.90
CA ASP A 196 14.06 32.30 -13.84
C ASP A 196 14.37 31.01 -13.06
N HIS A 197 15.61 30.84 -12.63
CA HIS A 197 15.98 29.70 -11.80
C HIS A 197 15.28 29.76 -10.44
N PRO A 198 14.93 28.61 -9.82
CA PRO A 198 14.41 28.60 -8.46
C PRO A 198 15.36 29.36 -7.53
N SER A 199 14.79 30.16 -6.63
CA SER A 199 15.57 30.76 -5.56
C SER A 199 16.22 29.68 -4.69
N GLU A 200 17.30 30.02 -3.98
CA GLU A 200 17.96 29.08 -3.07
C GLU A 200 17.00 28.53 -2.01
N ALA A 201 16.07 29.37 -1.52
CA ALA A 201 15.05 28.95 -0.56
C ALA A 201 14.05 27.94 -1.17
N GLU A 202 13.63 28.15 -2.43
CA GLU A 202 12.79 27.18 -3.14
C GLU A 202 13.52 25.87 -3.41
N PHE A 203 14.81 25.96 -3.78
CA PHE A 203 15.65 24.80 -4.01
C PHE A 203 15.75 23.92 -2.77
N GLN A 204 16.10 24.51 -1.62
CA GLN A 204 16.21 23.80 -0.34
C GLN A 204 14.88 23.18 0.08
N MET A 205 13.77 23.94 -0.03
CA MET A 205 12.43 23.43 0.30
C MET A 205 12.04 22.23 -0.59
N LEU A 206 12.26 22.33 -1.90
CA LEU A 206 11.96 21.25 -2.84
C LEU A 206 12.80 20.02 -2.53
N GLN A 207 14.10 20.20 -2.31
CA GLN A 207 15.02 19.13 -1.96
C GLN A 207 14.58 18.42 -0.68
N GLU A 208 14.24 19.16 0.37
CA GLU A 208 13.77 18.61 1.64
C GLU A 208 12.48 17.80 1.48
N LYS A 209 11.49 18.33 0.77
CA LYS A 209 10.21 17.65 0.55
C LYS A 209 10.37 16.37 -0.27
N TRP A 210 11.13 16.42 -1.36
CA TRP A 210 11.39 15.25 -2.20
C TRP A 210 12.28 14.21 -1.51
N LEU A 211 13.22 14.64 -0.66
CA LEU A 211 14.01 13.73 0.16
C LEU A 211 13.15 13.03 1.22
N THR A 212 12.23 13.77 1.85
CA THR A 212 11.27 13.20 2.82
C THR A 212 10.36 12.17 2.16
N PHE A 213 9.81 12.51 0.99
CA PHE A 213 9.01 11.60 0.17
C PHE A 213 9.81 10.35 -0.25
N ARG A 214 11.08 10.52 -0.65
CA ARG A 214 11.96 9.40 -0.98
C ARG A 214 12.16 8.45 0.20
N LYS A 215 12.44 9.01 1.38
CA LYS A 215 12.64 8.22 2.62
C LYS A 215 11.37 7.46 2.98
N SER A 216 10.20 8.10 2.92
CA SER A 216 8.93 7.43 3.21
C SER A 216 8.55 6.36 2.18
N ALA A 217 9.16 6.35 1.00
CA ALA A 217 8.94 5.35 -0.03
C ALA A 217 10.02 4.25 -0.07
N GLY A 218 11.00 4.28 0.84
CA GLY A 218 12.11 3.32 0.84
C GLY A 218 11.62 1.87 0.92
N ALA A 219 11.97 1.04 -0.06
CA ALA A 219 11.57 -0.36 -0.09
C ALA A 219 12.07 -1.17 1.13
N GLY A 220 13.20 -0.76 1.73
CA GLY A 220 13.72 -1.36 2.97
C GLY A 220 13.02 -0.93 4.25
N GLU A 221 12.17 0.11 4.22
CA GLU A 221 11.41 0.59 5.39
C GLU A 221 10.24 -0.34 5.71
N TYR A 222 9.78 -1.08 4.71
CA TYR A 222 8.58 -1.90 4.79
C TYR A 222 8.97 -3.36 4.57
N GLN A 223 8.52 -4.23 5.48
CA GLN A 223 8.83 -5.65 5.40
C GLN A 223 7.93 -6.37 4.38
N TRP A 224 7.94 -5.92 3.12
CA TRP A 224 7.07 -6.44 2.05
C TRP A 224 7.17 -7.96 1.88
N HIS A 225 8.38 -8.51 1.95
CA HIS A 225 8.57 -9.96 1.92
C HIS A 225 7.98 -10.68 3.13
N ALA A 226 8.00 -10.07 4.32
CA ALA A 226 7.33 -10.63 5.48
C ALA A 226 5.81 -10.59 5.28
N LEU A 227 5.27 -9.50 4.75
CA LEU A 227 3.83 -9.34 4.47
C LEU A 227 3.35 -10.45 3.51
N GLN A 228 4.10 -10.67 2.44
CA GLN A 228 3.82 -11.72 1.46
C GLN A 228 3.84 -13.12 2.10
N ARG A 229 4.80 -13.39 3.01
CA ARG A 229 4.86 -14.68 3.73
C ARG A 229 3.64 -14.87 4.63
N GLU A 230 3.24 -13.85 5.40
CA GLU A 230 2.07 -13.92 6.27
C GLU A 230 0.77 -14.13 5.47
N ILE A 231 0.58 -13.37 4.38
CA ILE A 231 -0.58 -13.53 3.49
C ILE A 231 -0.61 -14.92 2.86
N ARG A 232 0.55 -15.44 2.45
CA ARG A 232 0.66 -16.80 1.92
C ARG A 232 0.29 -17.84 2.98
N GLY A 233 0.64 -17.60 4.24
CA GLY A 233 0.53 -18.56 5.34
C GLY A 233 1.61 -19.64 5.25
N SER A 234 1.85 -20.35 6.37
CA SER A 234 2.75 -21.49 6.38
C SER A 234 2.21 -22.58 5.45
N LYS A 235 3.06 -23.08 4.54
CA LYS A 235 2.91 -24.48 4.13
C LYS A 235 3.22 -25.28 5.38
N ASP A 236 2.43 -26.30 5.69
CA ASP A 236 2.81 -27.31 6.68
C ASP A 236 4.21 -27.84 6.31
N SER A 237 5.22 -27.27 6.94
CA SER A 237 6.55 -27.85 7.04
C SER A 237 6.57 -28.48 8.42
N ASP A 238 6.82 -29.78 8.48
CA ASP A 238 7.21 -30.52 9.68
C ASP A 238 8.59 -30.03 10.19
N GLU A 239 8.78 -28.72 10.30
CA GLU A 239 9.90 -28.09 10.97
C GLU A 239 9.40 -27.63 12.34
N PRO A 240 10.11 -27.98 13.43
CA PRO A 240 9.66 -27.66 14.76
C PRO A 240 9.46 -26.15 14.87
N ALA A 241 8.34 -25.76 15.48
CA ALA A 241 7.99 -24.38 15.72
C ALA A 241 9.16 -23.65 16.41
N MET A 242 10.00 -23.00 15.62
CA MET A 242 10.88 -21.97 16.12
C MET A 242 9.94 -20.89 16.64
N THR A 243 9.97 -20.76 17.97
CA THR A 243 9.29 -19.73 18.74
C THR A 243 9.27 -18.44 17.95
N SER A 244 8.10 -18.12 17.41
CA SER A 244 7.84 -16.87 16.73
C SER A 244 7.97 -15.77 17.77
N MET A 245 9.18 -15.22 17.88
CA MET A 245 9.40 -13.97 18.58
C MET A 245 8.66 -12.91 17.78
N SER A 246 7.58 -12.39 18.35
CA SER A 246 6.86 -11.23 17.85
C SER A 246 7.89 -10.15 17.45
N PRO A 247 7.85 -9.61 16.22
CA PRO A 247 8.71 -8.50 15.88
C PRO A 247 8.27 -7.30 16.71
N ALA A 248 9.19 -6.76 17.50
CA ALA A 248 8.99 -5.48 18.15
C ALA A 248 8.75 -4.42 17.06
N MET A 249 7.54 -3.86 17.04
CA MET A 249 7.21 -2.64 16.28
C MET A 249 8.21 -1.52 16.63
N PRO A 250 8.50 -0.59 15.70
CA PRO A 250 9.05 0.70 16.08
C PRO A 250 8.06 1.36 17.05
N ILE A 251 8.49 1.58 18.28
CA ILE A 251 7.68 2.23 19.31
C ILE A 251 7.48 3.69 18.90
N TYR A 252 6.37 3.99 18.24
CA TYR A 252 5.76 5.31 18.34
C TYR A 252 4.85 5.32 19.55
N SER A 253 5.37 5.89 20.62
CA SER A 253 4.61 6.26 21.82
C SER A 253 3.45 7.16 21.43
N SER A 254 2.21 6.71 21.66
CA SER A 254 1.14 7.61 22.09
C SER A 254 0.12 6.83 22.91
N LYS A 255 0.23 6.98 24.23
CA LYS A 255 -0.85 6.76 25.19
C LYS A 255 -2.09 7.54 24.71
N ASN A 256 -3.25 6.87 24.66
CA ASN A 256 -4.57 7.36 25.09
C ASN A 256 -5.66 6.46 24.51
N HIS A 257 -6.37 5.74 25.38
CA HIS A 257 -7.63 5.10 25.05
C HIS A 257 -8.64 6.17 24.61
N THR A 258 -8.89 6.27 23.30
CA THR A 258 -10.05 7.00 22.78
C THR A 258 -10.44 6.42 21.42
N VAL A 259 -11.71 6.00 21.34
CA VAL A 259 -12.53 5.63 20.16
C VAL A 259 -11.83 5.56 18.78
N PRO A 260 -11.95 4.45 18.03
CA PRO A 260 -11.40 4.31 16.68
C PRO A 260 -11.77 5.49 15.78
N PHE A 261 -10.76 6.07 15.13
CA PHE A 261 -10.85 7.26 14.28
C PHE A 261 -11.94 7.17 13.18
N TRP A 262 -12.33 5.96 12.77
CA TRP A 262 -13.37 5.67 11.79
C TRP A 262 -14.75 6.28 12.12
N GLN A 263 -15.12 6.38 13.40
CA GLN A 263 -16.38 7.04 13.78
C GLN A 263 -16.33 8.57 13.64
N LYS A 264 -15.15 9.19 13.52
CA LYS A 264 -15.01 10.65 13.35
C LYS A 264 -15.16 11.09 11.88
N PHE A 265 -14.83 10.23 10.92
CA PHE A 265 -14.90 10.60 9.49
C PHE A 265 -16.33 10.59 8.94
N PHE A 266 -17.17 9.64 9.35
CA PHE A 266 -18.55 9.55 8.85
C PHE A 266 -19.55 10.52 9.48
N ARG A 267 -19.20 11.24 10.56
CA ARG A 267 -20.06 12.31 11.10
C ARG A 267 -19.88 13.67 10.43
N ARG A 268 -18.83 13.89 9.63
CA ARG A 268 -18.54 15.20 9.02
C ARG A 268 -18.97 15.34 7.56
N ILE A 269 -19.49 14.28 6.95
CA ILE A 269 -19.95 14.30 5.56
C ILE A 269 -21.45 14.66 5.46
N TRP A 270 -22.20 14.62 6.57
CA TRP A 270 -23.60 15.09 6.66
C TRP A 270 -23.79 16.07 7.84
N SER A 271 -23.24 17.28 7.73
CA SER A 271 -23.62 18.46 8.52
C SER A 271 -23.40 19.72 7.70
#